data_AF-A0A2R8BBG3-F1
#
_entry.id   AF-A0A2R8BBG3-F1
#
_cell.length_a   1.000
_cell.length_b   1.000
_cell.length_c   1.000
_cell.angle_alpha   90.00
_cell.angle_beta   90.00
_cell.angle_gamma   90.00
#
_symmetry.space_group_name_H-M   'P 1'
#
loop_
_entity.id
_entity.type
_entity.pdbx_description
1 polymer ?
#
loop_
_entity_poly.entity_id
_entity_poly.type
_entity_poly.pdbx_seq_one_letter_code
_entity_poly.pdbx_strand_id
1 'polypeptide(L)'
;MRIAALGLCVVALAGCDEATKAVDDVARKSAKAAVAETLSTRFPFVPKAAVTPFSDCVIDNASGREIGEFAKDAVVGVDESTVVLVQSILERPKTQQCVAKAGLAVLTA
;
A
#
# COMPACT_ATOMS: atom_id res chain seq x y z
N MET A 1 4.08 41.20 18.48
CA MET A 1 2.87 40.38 18.26
C MET A 1 2.79 39.74 16.87
N ARG A 2 3.15 40.42 15.77
CA ARG A 2 3.13 39.82 14.41
C ARG A 2 4.08 38.61 14.25
N ILE A 3 5.26 38.65 14.87
CA ILE A 3 6.25 37.56 14.79
C ILE A 3 5.82 36.32 15.58
N ALA A 4 5.12 36.50 16.71
CA ALA A 4 4.56 35.39 17.50
C ALA A 4 3.42 34.67 16.77
N ALA A 5 2.58 35.42 16.03
CA ALA A 5 1.53 34.86 15.20
C ALA A 5 2.10 34.06 14.00
N LEU A 6 3.17 34.55 13.38
CA LEU A 6 3.89 33.82 12.32
C LEU A 6 4.56 32.53 12.83
N GLY A 7 5.14 32.55 14.03
CA GLY A 7 5.73 31.36 14.64
C GLY A 7 4.71 30.26 14.97
N LEU A 8 3.52 30.64 15.45
CA LEU A 8 2.45 29.68 15.80
C LEU A 8 1.86 28.98 14.57
N CYS A 9 1.72 29.68 13.44
CA CYS A 9 1.25 29.07 12.18
C CYS A 9 2.24 28.01 11.66
N VAL A 10 3.56 28.25 11.73
CA VAL A 10 4.56 27.30 11.21
C VAL A 10 4.57 26.00 12.02
N VAL A 11 4.39 26.07 13.34
CA VAL A 11 4.33 24.87 14.20
C VAL A 11 3.05 24.06 13.95
N ALA A 12 1.92 24.73 13.70
CA ALA A 12 0.67 24.06 13.35
C ALA A 12 0.76 23.30 12.01
N LEU A 13 1.44 23.87 10.99
CA LEU A 13 1.66 23.19 9.71
C LEU A 13 2.60 21.98 9.83
N ALA A 14 3.66 22.07 10.64
CA ALA A 14 4.56 20.95 10.87
C ALA A 14 3.88 19.76 11.58
N GLY A 15 2.92 20.04 12.47
CA GLY A 15 2.13 18.99 13.14
C GLY A 15 1.17 18.25 12.19
N CYS A 16 0.60 18.94 11.20
CA CYS A 16 -0.26 18.31 10.21
C CYS A 16 0.50 17.35 9.29
N ASP A 17 1.75 17.67 8.93
CA ASP A 17 2.56 16.82 8.04
C ASP A 17 2.93 15.50 8.71
N GLU A 18 3.36 15.54 9.98
CA GLU A 18 3.69 14.31 10.74
C GLU A 18 2.46 13.47 11.05
N ALA A 19 1.33 14.09 11.41
CA ALA A 19 0.08 13.36 11.60
C ALA A 19 -0.40 12.70 10.30
N THR A 20 -0.25 13.38 9.16
CA THR A 20 -0.63 12.83 7.84
C THR A 20 0.26 11.64 7.46
N LYS A 21 1.58 11.74 7.64
CA LYS A 21 2.51 10.62 7.41
C LYS A 21 2.16 9.40 8.26
N ALA A 22 1.87 9.60 9.55
CA ALA A 22 1.53 8.50 10.45
C ALA A 22 0.24 7.79 10.01
N VAL A 23 -0.78 8.53 9.55
CA VAL A 23 -2.02 7.94 9.01
C VAL A 23 -1.73 7.19 7.70
N ASP A 24 -0.93 7.76 6.81
CA ASP A 24 -0.55 7.12 5.54
C ASP A 24 0.19 5.80 5.78
N ASP A 25 1.10 5.73 6.74
CA ASP A 25 1.83 4.51 7.08
C ASP A 25 0.91 3.42 7.64
N VAL A 26 -0.04 3.79 8.49
CA VAL A 26 -1.05 2.86 9.04
C VAL A 26 -1.96 2.34 7.93
N ALA A 27 -2.42 3.23 7.04
CA ALA A 27 -3.24 2.86 5.89
C ALA A 27 -2.48 1.90 4.97
N ARG A 28 -1.21 2.19 4.66
CA ARG A 28 -0.35 1.31 3.85
C ARG A 28 -0.13 -0.06 4.49
N LYS A 29 0.10 -0.11 5.81
CA LYS A 29 0.27 -1.38 6.52
C LYS A 29 -1.01 -2.22 6.49
N SER A 30 -2.15 -1.59 6.72
CA SER A 30 -3.46 -2.27 6.68
C SER A 30 -3.77 -2.76 5.26
N ALA A 31 -3.57 -1.90 4.26
CA ALA A 31 -3.72 -2.24 2.86
C ALA A 31 -2.84 -3.43 2.44
N LYS A 32 -1.58 -3.46 2.90
CA LYS A 32 -0.67 -4.59 2.63
C LYS A 32 -1.21 -5.92 3.17
N ALA A 33 -1.84 -5.91 4.35
CA ALA A 33 -2.46 -7.11 4.91
C ALA A 33 -3.59 -7.64 4.01
N ALA A 34 -4.49 -6.77 3.55
CA ALA A 34 -5.57 -7.14 2.63
C ALA A 34 -5.03 -7.68 1.29
N VAL A 35 -4.02 -7.02 0.71
CA VAL A 35 -3.40 -7.48 -0.54
C VAL A 35 -2.69 -8.83 -0.34
N ALA A 36 -1.97 -9.02 0.76
CA ALA A 36 -1.30 -10.29 1.06
C ALA A 36 -2.31 -11.43 1.25
N GLU A 37 -3.43 -11.17 1.93
CA GLU A 37 -4.53 -12.12 2.07
C GLU A 37 -5.14 -12.45 0.70
N THR A 38 -5.40 -11.43 -0.11
CA THR A 38 -5.93 -11.59 -1.47
C THR A 38 -5.01 -12.46 -2.32
N LEU A 39 -3.70 -12.18 -2.32
CA LEU A 39 -2.70 -12.99 -3.04
C LEU A 39 -2.66 -14.44 -2.52
N SER A 40 -2.80 -14.64 -1.21
CA SER A 40 -2.71 -15.98 -0.61
C SER A 40 -3.97 -16.83 -0.83
N THR A 41 -5.14 -16.21 -0.94
CA THR A 41 -6.44 -16.89 -0.98
C THR A 41 -7.07 -16.93 -2.37
N ARG A 42 -6.81 -15.92 -3.21
CA ARG A 42 -7.43 -15.74 -4.53
C ARG A 42 -6.45 -16.00 -5.68
N PHE A 43 -5.14 -16.03 -5.43
CA PHE A 43 -4.11 -16.28 -6.44
C PHE A 43 -3.26 -17.52 -6.10
N PRO A 44 -3.77 -18.75 -6.34
CA PRO A 44 -3.11 -19.99 -5.89
C PRO A 44 -1.74 -20.25 -6.53
N PHE A 45 -1.41 -19.55 -7.62
CA PHE A 45 -0.13 -19.68 -8.32
C PHE A 45 1.00 -18.83 -7.71
N VAL A 46 0.70 -17.94 -6.77
CA VAL A 46 1.70 -17.10 -6.12
C VAL A 46 2.40 -17.90 -5.02
N PRO A 47 3.72 -18.13 -5.11
CA PRO A 47 4.46 -18.80 -4.04
C PRO A 47 4.39 -18.02 -2.74
N LYS A 48 4.33 -18.70 -1.59
CA LYS A 48 4.30 -18.05 -0.26
C LYS A 48 5.46 -17.07 -0.04
N ALA A 49 6.65 -17.43 -0.52
CA ALA A 49 7.84 -16.57 -0.44
C ALA A 49 7.71 -15.26 -1.25
N ALA A 50 6.85 -15.24 -2.27
CA ALA A 50 6.62 -14.08 -3.13
C ALA A 50 5.44 -13.20 -2.67
N VAL A 51 4.61 -13.66 -1.73
CA VAL A 51 3.42 -12.90 -1.26
C VAL A 51 3.82 -11.53 -0.73
N THR A 52 4.79 -11.47 0.19
CA THR A 52 5.26 -10.20 0.77
C THR A 52 5.81 -9.25 -0.30
N PRO A 53 6.84 -9.63 -1.09
CA PRO A 53 7.41 -8.68 -2.05
C PRO A 53 6.44 -8.30 -3.18
N PHE A 54 5.46 -9.16 -3.52
CA PHE A 54 4.43 -8.80 -4.50
C PHE A 54 3.39 -7.85 -3.91
N SER A 55 2.97 -8.07 -2.66
CA SER A 55 2.08 -7.14 -1.97
C SER A 55 2.74 -5.76 -1.82
N ASP A 56 4.05 -5.71 -1.57
CA ASP A 56 4.82 -4.46 -1.52
C ASP A 56 4.75 -3.71 -2.87
N CYS A 57 5.00 -4.42 -3.97
CA CYS A 57 4.91 -3.83 -5.31
C CYS A 57 3.53 -3.24 -5.63
N VAL A 58 2.45 -3.90 -5.19
CA VAL A 58 1.08 -3.40 -5.38
C VAL A 58 0.87 -2.12 -4.56
N ILE A 59 1.23 -2.11 -3.28
CA ILE A 59 1.04 -0.94 -2.40
C ILE A 59 1.92 0.25 -2.80
N ASP A 60 3.12 0.00 -3.31
CA ASP A 60 4.03 1.06 -3.77
C ASP A 60 3.57 1.72 -5.08
N ASN A 61 2.76 1.02 -5.88
CA ASN A 61 2.22 1.52 -7.15
C ASN A 61 0.71 1.84 -7.09
N ALA A 62 0.11 1.75 -5.91
CA ALA A 62 -1.26 2.17 -5.63
C ALA A 62 -1.33 3.68 -5.38
N SER A 63 -2.44 4.28 -5.79
CA SER A 63 -2.79 5.66 -5.41
C SER A 63 -3.31 5.71 -3.97
N GLY A 64 -3.32 6.90 -3.35
CA GLY A 64 -3.83 7.07 -1.99
C GLY A 64 -5.29 6.60 -1.80
N ARG A 65 -6.14 6.78 -2.82
CA ARG A 65 -7.52 6.24 -2.78
C ARG A 65 -7.54 4.72 -2.73
N GLU A 66 -6.74 4.07 -3.57
CA GLU A 66 -6.68 2.61 -3.67
C GLU A 66 -6.09 1.99 -2.40
N ILE A 67 -5.11 2.65 -1.78
CA ILE A 67 -4.60 2.29 -0.45
C ILE A 67 -5.73 2.37 0.58
N GLY A 68 -6.55 3.42 0.54
CA GLY A 68 -7.71 3.55 1.42
C GLY A 68 -8.72 2.41 1.25
N GLU A 69 -9.03 2.02 0.01
CA GLU A 69 -9.90 0.88 -0.28
C GLU A 69 -9.33 -0.43 0.28
N PHE A 70 -8.06 -0.74 0.03
CA PHE A 70 -7.42 -1.92 0.60
C PHE A 70 -7.34 -1.89 2.13
N ALA A 71 -7.10 -0.73 2.73
CA ALA A 71 -7.07 -0.58 4.18
C ALA A 71 -8.44 -0.86 4.82
N LYS A 72 -9.53 -0.46 4.15
CA LYS A 72 -10.89 -0.82 4.54
C LYS A 72 -11.13 -2.33 4.42
N ASP A 73 -10.71 -2.94 3.31
CA ASP A 73 -10.86 -4.37 3.04
C ASP A 73 -10.11 -5.24 4.07
N ALA A 74 -9.03 -4.72 4.68
CA ALA A 74 -8.33 -5.41 5.77
C ALA A 74 -9.19 -5.59 7.04
N VAL A 75 -10.25 -4.80 7.20
CA VAL A 75 -11.17 -4.86 8.35
C VAL A 75 -12.47 -5.57 7.98
N VAL A 76 -13.04 -5.26 6.81
CA VAL A 76 -14.33 -5.82 6.38
C VAL A 76 -14.20 -7.19 5.71
N GLY A 77 -12.99 -7.55 5.27
CA GLY A 77 -12.68 -8.74 4.50
C GLY A 77 -12.49 -8.44 3.02
N VAL A 78 -11.69 -9.28 2.36
CA VAL A 78 -11.39 -9.16 0.93
C VAL A 78 -12.45 -9.84 0.06
N ASP A 79 -12.84 -9.20 -1.04
CA ASP A 79 -13.84 -9.72 -1.97
C ASP A 79 -13.38 -9.63 -3.45
N GLU A 80 -14.29 -9.90 -4.38
CA GLU A 80 -13.99 -9.84 -5.82
C GLU A 80 -13.58 -8.44 -6.29
N SER A 81 -14.08 -7.38 -5.65
CA SER A 81 -13.65 -6.00 -5.97
C SER A 81 -12.20 -5.75 -5.54
N THR A 82 -11.77 -6.33 -4.41
CA THR A 82 -10.36 -6.32 -3.98
C THR A 82 -9.47 -7.03 -5.01
N VAL A 83 -9.91 -8.18 -5.53
CA VAL A 83 -9.17 -8.94 -6.56
C VAL A 83 -9.02 -8.12 -7.84
N VAL A 84 -10.11 -7.54 -8.34
CA VAL A 84 -10.12 -6.70 -9.55
C VAL A 84 -9.20 -5.49 -9.35
N LEU A 85 -9.22 -4.87 -8.17
CA LEU A 85 -8.36 -3.72 -7.88
C LEU A 85 -6.88 -4.12 -7.89
N VAL A 86 -6.52 -5.24 -7.24
CA VAL A 86 -5.15 -5.80 -7.29
C VAL A 86 -4.73 -6.07 -8.73
N GLN A 87 -5.57 -6.70 -9.55
CA GLN A 87 -5.29 -6.96 -10.97
C GLN A 87 -5.05 -5.66 -11.74
N SER A 88 -5.91 -4.64 -11.56
CA SER A 88 -5.75 -3.35 -12.23
C SER A 88 -4.43 -2.65 -11.89
N ILE A 89 -3.91 -2.84 -10.67
CA ILE A 89 -2.62 -2.29 -10.26
C ILE A 89 -1.48 -3.13 -10.82
N LEU A 90 -1.61 -4.46 -10.84
CA LEU A 90 -0.65 -5.37 -11.46
C LEU A 90 -0.51 -5.07 -12.95
N GLU A 91 -1.57 -4.76 -13.69
CA GLU A 91 -1.52 -4.40 -15.12
C GLU A 91 -0.69 -3.14 -15.42
N ARG A 92 -0.34 -2.34 -14.40
CA ARG A 92 0.48 -1.14 -14.58
C ARG A 92 1.94 -1.53 -14.89
N PRO A 93 2.59 -0.88 -15.87
CA PRO A 93 3.96 -1.21 -16.24
C PRO A 93 4.97 -1.17 -15.09
N LYS A 94 4.85 -0.18 -14.18
CA LYS A 94 5.75 -0.05 -13.03
C LYS A 94 5.58 -1.20 -12.03
N THR A 95 4.33 -1.64 -11.80
CA THR A 95 4.05 -2.78 -10.93
C THR A 95 4.57 -4.08 -11.53
N GLN A 96 4.37 -4.31 -12.83
CA GLN A 96 4.93 -5.47 -13.53
C GLN A 96 6.46 -5.53 -13.39
N GLN A 97 7.15 -4.41 -13.57
CA GLN A 97 8.60 -4.33 -13.41
C GLN A 97 9.02 -4.64 -11.97
N CYS A 98 8.30 -4.11 -10.98
CA CYS A 98 8.56 -4.39 -9.57
C CYS A 98 8.36 -5.88 -9.25
N VAL A 99 7.23 -6.47 -9.66
CA VAL A 99 6.91 -7.89 -9.44
C VAL A 99 7.92 -8.80 -10.13
N ALA A 100 8.35 -8.47 -11.35
CA ALA A 100 9.40 -9.23 -12.04
C ALA A 100 10.72 -9.21 -11.28
N LYS A 101 11.15 -8.02 -10.79
CA LYS A 101 12.37 -7.88 -9.97
C LYS A 101 12.26 -8.65 -8.65
N ALA A 102 11.12 -8.53 -7.98
CA ALA A 102 10.81 -9.25 -6.75
C ALA A 102 10.84 -10.77 -6.98
N GLY A 103 10.24 -11.25 -8.07
CA GLY A 103 10.20 -12.67 -8.43
C GLY A 103 11.60 -13.22 -8.69
N LEU A 104 12.44 -12.47 -9.42
CA LEU A 104 13.86 -12.82 -9.60
C LEU A 104 14.59 -12.93 -8.27
N ALA A 105 14.39 -11.97 -7.37
CA ALA A 105 15.02 -12.00 -6.05
C ALA A 105 14.61 -13.25 -5.24
N VAL A 106 13.32 -13.62 -5.28
CA VAL A 106 12.79 -14.82 -4.62
C VAL A 106 13.40 -16.10 -5.20
N LEU A 107 13.67 -16.15 -6.50
CA LEU A 107 14.29 -17.32 -7.15
C LEU A 107 15.77 -17.49 -6.79
N THR A 108 16.44 -16.40 -6.42
CA THR A 108 17.87 -16.40 -6.07
C THR A 108 18.13 -16.36 -4.57
N ALA A 109 17.07 -16.34 -3.75
CA ALA A 109 17.13 -16.24 -2.29
C ALA A 109 17.34 -17.59 -1.60
#